data_AF-A0A1G3A3C8-F1
#
_entry.id   AF-A0A1G3A3C8-F1
#
_cell.length_a   1.000
_cell.length_b   1.000
_cell.length_c   1.000
_cell.angle_alpha   90.00
_cell.angle_beta   90.00
_cell.angle_gamma   90.00
#
_symmetry.space_group_name_H-M   'P 1'
#
loop_
_entity.id
_entity.type
_entity.pdbx_description
1 polymer ?
#
loop_
_entity_poly.entity_id
_entity_poly.type
_entity_poly.pdbx_seq_one_letter_code
_entity_poly.pdbx_strand_id
1 'polypeptide(L)'
;MERLTSEGIRILGDRVLTIQLHDLNERSAAGHDVPWGTGQAEFARLVQEVHRLGIRPTRFGLEYSHDFLDNMPEMAECVAFFDQISVATPP
;
A
#
# COMPACT_ATOMS: atom_id res chain seq x y z
N MET A 1 -3.83 10.50 19.30
CA MET A 1 -3.11 9.20 19.21
C MET A 1 -2.88 8.93 17.74
N GLU A 2 -1.73 9.36 17.24
CA GLU A 2 -1.32 9.21 15.84
C GLU A 2 -1.03 7.72 15.61
N ARG A 3 -2.04 6.94 15.21
CA ARG A 3 -1.83 5.54 14.83
C ARG A 3 -1.00 5.53 13.56
N LEU A 4 0.29 5.27 13.73
CA LEU A 4 1.22 5.09 12.62
C LEU A 4 0.71 3.91 11.78
N THR A 5 0.40 4.19 10.52
CA THR A 5 -0.13 3.28 9.48
C THR A 5 0.66 1.96 9.35
N SER A 6 1.87 1.89 9.91
CA SER A 6 2.77 0.73 9.87
C SER A 6 2.91 -0.05 11.19
N GLU A 7 2.10 0.20 12.22
CA GLU A 7 2.22 -0.52 13.50
C GLU A 7 2.07 -2.04 13.35
N GLY A 8 1.10 -2.49 12.53
CA GLY A 8 0.92 -3.92 12.24
C GLY A 8 2.16 -4.56 11.60
N ILE A 9 2.84 -3.84 10.70
CA ILE A 9 4.10 -4.29 10.09
C ILE A 9 5.18 -4.48 11.15
N ARG A 10 5.30 -3.56 12.12
CA ARG A 10 6.27 -3.70 13.23
C ARG A 10 5.97 -4.88 14.14
N ILE A 11 4.69 -5.16 14.41
CA ILE A 11 4.27 -6.29 15.26
C ILE A 11 4.51 -7.64 14.55
N LEU A 12 4.20 -7.71 13.25
CA LEU A 12 4.34 -8.93 12.48
C LEU A 12 5.82 -9.22 12.14
N GLY A 13 6.59 -8.18 11.80
CA GLY A 13 8.02 -8.30 11.50
C GLY A 13 8.29 -9.21 10.30
N ASP A 14 9.21 -10.14 10.48
CA ASP A 14 9.60 -11.15 9.48
C ASP A 14 8.49 -12.18 9.15
N ARG A 15 7.39 -12.20 9.90
CA ARG A 15 6.24 -13.07 9.65
C ARG A 15 5.30 -12.55 8.55
N VAL A 16 5.56 -11.36 8.02
CA VAL A 16 4.77 -10.81 6.90
C VAL A 16 5.13 -11.54 5.60
N LEU A 17 4.23 -12.41 5.13
CA LEU A 17 4.42 -13.17 3.89
C LEU A 17 3.93 -12.42 2.64
N THR A 18 2.79 -11.75 2.75
CA THR A 18 2.17 -11.00 1.65
C THR A 18 1.49 -9.78 2.23
N ILE A 19 1.61 -8.65 1.54
CA ILE A 19 0.89 -7.42 1.87
C ILE A 19 -0.11 -7.20 0.75
N GLN A 20 -1.40 -7.25 1.08
CA GLN A 20 -2.48 -6.90 0.16
C GLN A 20 -2.74 -5.40 0.31
N LEU A 21 -2.51 -4.65 -0.76
CA LEU A 21 -2.51 -3.19 -0.75
C LEU A 21 -3.78 -2.67 -1.41
N HIS A 22 -4.46 -1.76 -0.73
CA HIS A 22 -5.46 -0.85 -1.28
C HIS A 22 -5.39 0.52 -0.57
N ASP A 23 -5.64 1.62 -1.29
CA ASP A 23 -5.60 2.99 -0.75
C ASP A 23 -7.02 3.57 -0.78
N LEU A 24 -7.46 4.19 0.31
CA LEU A 24 -8.86 4.60 0.49
C LEU A 24 -9.01 6.12 0.40
N ASN A 25 -10.09 6.58 -0.23
CA ASN A 25 -10.44 8.01 -0.26
C ASN A 25 -10.64 8.60 1.14
N GLU A 26 -11.12 7.80 2.10
CA GLU A 26 -11.35 8.19 3.48
C GLU A 26 -11.10 7.05 4.48
N ARG A 27 -10.75 7.40 5.73
CA ARG A 27 -10.54 6.45 6.83
C ARG A 27 -11.87 6.14 7.53
N SER A 28 -12.81 5.54 6.80
CA SER A 28 -14.16 5.21 7.28
C SER A 28 -14.60 3.85 6.72
N ALA A 29 -15.65 3.27 7.31
CA ALA A 29 -16.26 2.03 6.80
C ALA A 29 -16.95 2.22 5.43
N ALA A 30 -17.19 3.46 5.00
CA ALA A 30 -17.75 3.80 3.70
C ALA A 30 -16.67 4.17 2.65
N GLY A 31 -15.39 4.15 3.04
CA GLY A 31 -14.29 4.42 2.12
C GLY A 31 -14.25 3.39 0.99
N HIS A 32 -13.80 3.84 -0.18
CA HIS A 32 -13.58 3.01 -1.35
C HIS A 32 -12.17 3.21 -1.89
N ASP A 33 -11.73 2.23 -2.67
CA ASP A 33 -10.39 2.22 -3.26
C ASP A 33 -10.23 3.35 -4.29
N VAL A 34 -9.10 4.03 -4.21
CA VAL A 34 -8.66 5.07 -5.14
C VAL A 34 -7.24 4.74 -5.62
N PRO A 35 -6.78 5.33 -6.75
CA PRO A 35 -5.42 5.11 -7.22
C PRO A 35 -4.40 5.30 -6.10
N TRP A 36 -3.48 4.35 -5.94
CA TRP A 36 -2.54 4.34 -4.83
C TRP A 36 -1.72 5.64 -4.76
N GLY A 37 -1.55 6.18 -3.55
CA GLY A 37 -0.85 7.44 -3.32
C GLY A 37 -1.75 8.67 -3.37
N THR A 38 -3.02 8.52 -3.75
CA THR A 38 -4.01 9.60 -3.73
C THR A 38 -4.94 9.53 -2.51
N GLY A 39 -4.93 8.41 -1.79
CA GLY A 39 -5.79 8.18 -0.64
C GLY A 39 -5.12 8.48 0.71
N GLN A 40 -5.65 7.85 1.75
CA GLN A 40 -5.31 8.11 3.14
C GLN A 40 -4.44 7.01 3.77
N ALA A 41 -3.95 6.03 3.01
CA ALA A 41 -3.19 4.89 3.52
C ALA A 41 -1.68 5.15 3.70
N GLU A 42 -1.16 6.29 3.24
CA GLU A 42 0.27 6.67 3.37
C GLU A 42 1.24 5.59 2.82
N PHE A 43 0.93 5.02 1.65
CA PHE A 43 1.66 3.87 1.09
C PHE A 43 3.17 4.05 0.91
N ALA A 44 3.62 5.23 0.48
CA ALA A 44 5.05 5.52 0.39
C ALA A 44 5.75 5.32 1.75
N ARG A 45 5.11 5.76 2.84
CA ARG A 45 5.63 5.61 4.21
C ARG A 45 5.62 4.15 4.66
N LEU A 46 4.58 3.39 4.31
CA LEU A 46 4.52 1.95 4.57
C LEU A 46 5.68 1.21 3.90
N VAL A 47 5.91 1.45 2.60
CA VAL A 47 6.99 0.81 1.83
C VAL A 47 8.36 1.18 2.39
N GLN A 48 8.58 2.45 2.74
CA GLN A 48 9.80 2.90 3.41
C GLN A 48 10.02 2.19 4.75
N GLU A 49 8.97 2.00 5.55
CA GLU A 49 9.08 1.32 6.85
C GLU A 49 9.35 -0.18 6.69
N VAL A 50 8.69 -0.85 5.74
CA VAL A 50 8.98 -2.26 5.39
C VAL A 50 10.45 -2.41 5.00
N HIS A 51 10.97 -1.50 4.17
CA HIS A 51 12.37 -1.48 3.77
C HIS A 51 13.31 -1.24 4.97
N ARG A 52 13.03 -0.20 5.78
CA ARG A 52 13.83 0.16 6.96
C ARG A 52 13.91 -0.99 7.98
N LEU A 53 12.84 -1.78 8.11
CA LEU A 53 12.78 -2.93 9.01
C LEU A 53 13.40 -4.20 8.41
N GLY A 54 13.83 -4.18 7.14
CA GLY A 54 14.39 -5.33 6.45
C GLY A 54 13.37 -6.45 6.20
N ILE A 55 12.07 -6.14 6.24
CA ILE A 55 11.00 -7.12 6.02
C ILE A 55 10.92 -7.41 4.52
N ARG A 56 10.93 -8.69 4.15
CA ARG A 56 10.93 -9.15 2.76
C ARG A 56 9.67 -9.98 2.48
N PRO A 57 8.50 -9.34 2.28
CA PRO A 57 7.31 -10.07 1.89
C PRO A 57 7.56 -10.72 0.52
N THR A 58 6.99 -11.90 0.30
CA THR A 58 7.08 -12.60 -0.98
C THR A 58 6.28 -11.89 -2.07
N ARG A 59 5.27 -11.10 -1.70
CA ARG A 59 4.39 -10.40 -2.63
C ARG A 59 3.79 -9.13 -2.03
N PHE A 60 3.73 -8.08 -2.86
CA PHE A 60 2.75 -7.00 -2.74
C PHE A 60 1.59 -7.30 -3.69
N GLY A 61 0.40 -7.52 -3.14
CA GLY A 61 -0.81 -7.82 -3.89
C GLY A 61 -1.53 -6.54 -4.25
N LEU A 62 -1.81 -6.34 -5.54
CA LEU A 62 -2.68 -5.27 -5.99
C LEU A 62 -4.14 -5.69 -5.73
N GLU A 63 -4.79 -4.98 -4.80
CA GLU A 63 -6.24 -5.04 -4.58
C GLU A 63 -6.86 -3.70 -4.96
N TYR A 64 -7.88 -3.75 -5.80
CA TYR A 64 -8.64 -2.57 -6.24
C TYR A 64 -10.12 -2.95 -6.39
N SER A 65 -10.87 -2.69 -5.33
CA SER A 65 -12.27 -3.05 -5.12
C SER A 65 -13.20 -1.86 -5.35
N HIS A 66 -12.91 -1.06 -6.38
CA HIS A 66 -13.75 0.01 -6.88
C HIS A 66 -13.82 -0.05 -8.41
N ASP A 67 -14.89 0.50 -8.99
CA ASP A 67 -15.19 0.51 -10.42
C ASP A 67 -14.92 -0.83 -11.15
N PHE A 68 -15.50 -1.93 -10.63
CA PHE A 68 -15.20 -3.29 -11.09
C PHE A 68 -15.37 -3.55 -12.60
N LEU A 69 -16.06 -2.67 -13.33
CA LEU A 69 -16.30 -2.82 -14.77
C LEU A 69 -15.26 -2.12 -15.64
N ASP A 70 -14.59 -1.09 -15.12
CA ASP A 70 -13.63 -0.28 -15.90
C ASP A 70 -12.41 0.20 -15.10
N ASN A 71 -12.04 -0.48 -14.01
CA ASN A 71 -10.93 -0.08 -13.14
C ASN A 71 -9.50 -0.36 -13.66
N MET A 72 -9.35 -0.80 -14.91
CA MET A 72 -8.03 -1.11 -15.48
C MET A 72 -7.10 0.11 -15.55
N PRO A 73 -7.56 1.33 -15.93
CA PRO A 73 -6.74 2.54 -15.90
C PRO A 73 -6.24 2.89 -14.49
N GLU A 74 -7.11 2.84 -13.49
CA GLU A 74 -6.78 3.14 -12.10
C GLU A 74 -5.78 2.13 -11.53
N MET A 75 -5.93 0.84 -11.86
CA MET A 75 -4.94 -0.17 -11.50
C MET A 75 -3.58 0.09 -12.17
N ALA A 76 -3.55 0.64 -13.39
CA ALA A 76 -2.29 1.03 -14.03
C ALA A 76 -1.61 2.21 -13.30
N GLU A 77 -2.39 3.17 -12.78
CA GLU A 77 -1.87 4.24 -11.94
C GLU A 77 -1.28 3.71 -10.63
N CYS A 78 -1.93 2.72 -10.01
CA CYS A 78 -1.40 2.04 -8.82
C CYS A 78 -0.03 1.41 -9.07
N VAL A 79 0.13 0.70 -10.20
CA VAL A 79 1.40 0.09 -10.60
C VAL A 79 2.47 1.17 -10.83
N ALA A 80 2.14 2.22 -11.59
CA ALA A 80 3.07 3.31 -11.87
C ALA A 80 3.56 4.01 -10.58
N PHE A 81 2.65 4.25 -9.64
CA PHE A 81 2.99 4.80 -8.33
C PHE A 81 3.90 3.85 -7.54
N PHE A 82 3.59 2.56 -7.50
CA PHE A 82 4.38 1.57 -6.75
C PHE A 82 5.80 1.44 -7.31
N ASP A 83 5.95 1.42 -8.63
CA ASP A 83 7.25 1.39 -9.29
C ASP A 83 8.08 2.62 -8.93
N GLN A 84 7.46 3.81 -8.93
CA GLN A 84 8.12 5.07 -8.57
C GLN A 84 8.70 5.02 -7.14
N ILE A 85 7.89 4.60 -6.15
CA ILE A 85 8.32 4.59 -4.74
C ILE A 85 9.29 3.45 -4.42
N SER A 86 9.23 2.35 -5.18
CA SER A 86 10.12 1.20 -5.02
C SER A 86 11.52 1.50 -5.55
N VAL A 87 11.65 2.23 -6.67
CA VAL A 87 12.95 2.67 -7.21
C VAL A 87 13.58 3.73 -6.31
N ALA A 88 12.78 4.61 -5.71
CA ALA A 88 13.26 5.66 -4.81
C ALA A 88 13.78 5.16 -3.46
N THR A 89 13.62 3.86 -3.17
CA THR A 89 14.05 3.22 -1.93
C THR A 89 15.26 2.31 -2.22
N PRO A 90 16.50 2.83 -2.23
CA PRO A 90 17.70 2.03 -2.50
C PRO A 90 17.95 0.98 -1.38
N PRO A 91 18.62 -0.15 -1.69
CA PRO A 91 18.84 -1.26 -0.77
C PRO A 91 19.66 -0.91 0.47
#